data_AF-A0A8H7RKD6-F1
#
_entry.id   AF-A0A8H7RKD6-F1
#
_cell.length_a   1.000
_cell.length_b   1.000
_cell.length_c   1.000
_cell.angle_alpha   90.00
_cell.angle_beta   90.00
_cell.angle_gamma   90.00
#
_symmetry.space_group_name_H-M   'P 1'
#
loop_
_entity.id
_entity.type
_entity.pdbx_description
1 polymer ?
#
loop_
_entity_poly.entity_id
_entity_poly.type
_entity_poly.pdbx_seq_one_letter_code
_entity_poly.pdbx_strand_id
1 'polypeptide(L)'
;MSNKTWSDSRRPLATRSTPTHIMEHDQQQLIQDQIHIGDRVQVNSHHGIVRFIGTTKFKAGTWAGIELDSVGLGKNDGSVDGKRYFICPPKTGLFILAIKVIKQQQHLNLFNRPSTPHHQPNLYHHKSKNPPSFTIDAPPPLPTKTISSNNNNNSNNSNNLISRIKALEKENIELKQAATLMERKKNENIEQLEHTISQIKKASMDSIEILEDIHRQKIQQMTAALDDERKKVHDLLMEQNDLRKAGLEAIESYESTLSGLEKNKLKSRQTWDLERKKMQDEQDAMMKSHHQQVGLLLQDIDTLEVVLQDKMNKEIDLIDSLKRERQNNSLLTTELKGIKFQMKSTNIFAGNDISNRWSFRDKLDTPIPEEDEEEEEEEEDLFDDNIMSICALCEQKGHHLIHCHILTNQQQRQHIV
;
A
#
# COMPACT_ATOMS: atom_id res chain seq x y z
N MET A 1 -58.96 21.86 -30.14
CA MET A 1 -57.93 20.88 -29.75
C MET A 1 -56.60 21.39 -30.30
N SER A 2 -56.15 22.58 -29.91
CA SER A 2 -55.38 22.90 -28.69
C SER A 2 -53.88 22.66 -28.86
N ASN A 3 -53.24 23.65 -29.49
CA ASN A 3 -51.81 23.93 -29.45
C ASN A 3 -51.30 24.05 -28.01
N LYS A 4 -50.13 23.48 -27.70
CA LYS A 4 -49.28 23.99 -26.61
C LYS A 4 -47.80 23.94 -27.03
N THR A 5 -47.34 25.13 -27.38
CA THR A 5 -45.96 25.61 -27.38
C THR A 5 -45.34 25.46 -26.00
N TRP A 6 -44.09 24.99 -25.90
CA TRP A 6 -43.30 25.14 -24.69
C TRP A 6 -42.18 26.16 -24.94
N SER A 7 -42.29 27.28 -24.23
CA SER A 7 -41.42 28.44 -24.27
C SER A 7 -40.13 28.19 -23.49
N ASP A 8 -39.01 28.47 -24.14
CA ASP A 8 -37.67 28.61 -23.57
C ASP A 8 -37.67 29.78 -22.55
N SER A 9 -37.17 29.53 -21.34
CA SER A 9 -36.96 30.55 -20.31
C SER A 9 -35.72 30.18 -19.52
N ARG A 10 -34.55 30.44 -20.12
CA ARG A 10 -33.26 30.44 -19.45
C ARG A 10 -33.21 31.56 -18.42
N ARG A 11 -33.17 31.17 -17.14
CA ARG A 11 -32.60 31.95 -16.04
C ARG A 11 -31.24 31.32 -15.69
N PRO A 12 -30.13 32.08 -15.53
CA PRO A 12 -28.87 31.52 -15.10
C PRO A 12 -28.96 31.18 -13.61
N LEU A 13 -28.75 29.91 -13.26
CA LEU A 13 -28.57 29.49 -11.87
C LEU A 13 -27.20 29.96 -11.40
N ALA A 14 -27.19 30.65 -10.26
CA ALA A 14 -25.99 31.01 -9.51
C ALA A 14 -25.09 29.79 -9.28
N THR A 15 -23.79 30.00 -9.45
CA THR A 15 -22.72 29.06 -9.12
C THR A 15 -22.82 28.65 -7.65
N ARG A 16 -23.29 27.43 -7.42
CA ARG A 16 -23.32 26.80 -6.10
C ARG A 16 -21.95 26.16 -5.87
N SER A 17 -21.19 26.73 -4.93
CA SER A 17 -19.91 26.21 -4.46
C SER A 17 -20.04 24.73 -4.04
N THR A 18 -19.08 23.91 -4.44
CA THR A 18 -19.01 22.47 -4.15
C THR A 18 -18.86 22.21 -2.64
N PRO A 19 -19.48 21.14 -2.09
CA PRO A 19 -19.49 20.84 -0.66
C PRO A 19 -18.24 20.09 -0.16
N THR A 20 -17.11 20.17 -0.88
CA THR A 20 -15.88 19.43 -0.53
C THR A 20 -15.03 20.12 0.54
N HIS A 21 -15.11 21.45 0.66
CA HIS A 21 -14.20 22.19 1.54
C HIS A 21 -14.58 22.14 3.03
N ILE A 22 -15.84 21.83 3.37
CA ILE A 22 -16.30 21.79 4.76
C ILE A 22 -15.95 20.45 5.44
N MET A 23 -15.95 19.34 4.69
CA MET A 23 -15.68 18.00 5.25
C MET A 23 -14.20 17.75 5.57
N GLU A 24 -13.25 18.39 4.89
CA GLU A 24 -11.81 18.23 5.18
C GLU A 24 -11.40 18.88 6.51
N HIS A 25 -12.04 19.99 6.88
CA HIS A 25 -11.69 20.72 8.09
C HIS A 25 -12.19 20.01 9.36
N ASP A 26 -13.41 19.44 9.31
CA ASP A 26 -13.98 18.64 10.41
C ASP A 26 -13.22 17.31 10.61
N GLN A 27 -12.76 16.67 9.53
CA GLN A 27 -11.93 15.46 9.64
C GLN A 27 -10.55 15.74 10.24
N GLN A 28 -9.93 16.88 9.92
CA GLN A 28 -8.64 17.26 10.51
C GLN A 28 -8.77 17.50 12.02
N GLN A 29 -9.87 18.12 12.46
CA GLN A 29 -10.12 18.40 13.87
C GLN A 29 -10.43 17.10 14.67
N LEU A 30 -11.20 16.17 14.11
CA LEU A 30 -11.49 14.87 14.73
C LEU A 30 -10.26 13.94 14.84
N ILE A 31 -9.30 14.03 13.90
CA ILE A 31 -8.04 13.28 13.95
C ILE A 31 -7.10 13.86 15.01
N GLN A 32 -7.06 15.19 15.13
CA GLN A 32 -6.29 15.88 16.17
C GLN A 32 -6.74 15.44 17.56
N ASP A 33 -8.04 15.21 17.77
CA ASP A 33 -8.59 14.76 19.05
C ASP A 33 -8.26 13.28 19.39
N GLN A 34 -7.81 12.47 18.42
CA GLN A 34 -7.55 11.04 18.62
C GLN A 34 -6.06 10.68 18.78
N ILE A 35 -5.15 11.39 18.10
CA ILE A 35 -3.70 11.12 18.16
C ILE A 35 -2.87 12.41 18.11
N HIS A 36 -1.81 12.47 18.92
CA HIS A 36 -0.91 13.61 19.01
C HIS A 36 0.54 13.19 18.76
N ILE A 37 1.38 14.15 18.34
CA ILE A 37 2.83 13.95 18.28
C ILE A 37 3.34 13.61 19.69
N GLY A 38 4.14 12.56 19.80
CA GLY A 38 4.62 12.00 21.07
C GLY A 38 3.78 10.84 21.61
N ASP A 39 2.58 10.59 21.06
CA ASP A 39 1.77 9.45 21.50
C ASP A 39 2.42 8.12 21.14
N ARG A 40 2.25 7.15 22.06
CA ARG A 40 2.61 5.75 21.83
C ARG A 40 1.49 5.07 21.04
N VAL A 41 1.86 4.41 19.96
CA VAL A 41 0.90 3.83 19.01
C VAL A 41 1.33 2.45 18.57
N GLN A 42 0.37 1.62 18.17
CA GLN A 42 0.62 0.31 17.59
C GLN A 42 0.15 0.29 16.14
N VAL A 43 1.04 -0.14 15.23
CA VAL A 43 0.77 -0.24 13.79
C VAL A 43 1.32 -1.55 13.27
N ASN A 44 0.46 -2.39 12.67
CA ASN A 44 0.82 -3.69 12.07
C ASN A 44 1.70 -4.56 13.01
N SER A 45 1.30 -4.66 14.29
CA SER A 45 2.02 -5.42 15.33
C SER A 45 3.36 -4.82 15.78
N HIS A 46 3.73 -3.64 15.30
CA HIS A 46 4.89 -2.89 15.78
C HIS A 46 4.46 -1.70 16.63
N HIS A 47 5.30 -1.36 17.60
CA HIS A 47 5.10 -0.22 18.47
C HIS A 47 6.02 0.93 18.03
N GLY A 48 5.54 2.15 18.22
CA GLY A 48 6.30 3.34 17.87
C GLY A 48 5.71 4.62 18.45
N ILE A 49 6.39 5.71 18.16
CA ILE A 49 6.04 7.05 18.63
C ILE A 49 5.68 7.92 17.43
N VAL A 50 4.56 8.63 17.53
CA VAL A 50 4.16 9.60 16.49
C VAL A 50 5.14 10.77 16.50
N ARG A 51 5.79 11.03 15.36
CA ARG A 51 6.75 12.14 15.16
C ARG A 51 6.24 13.23 14.22
N PHE A 52 5.22 12.92 13.42
CA PHE A 52 4.63 13.86 12.46
C PHE A 52 3.14 13.58 12.33
N ILE A 53 2.31 14.63 12.23
CA ILE A 53 0.91 14.56 11.82
C ILE A 53 0.67 15.69 10.82
N GLY A 54 0.17 15.37 9.62
CA GLY A 54 -0.18 16.39 8.63
C GLY A 54 -0.28 15.87 7.20
N THR A 55 -0.48 16.79 6.27
CA THR A 55 -0.52 16.49 4.83
C THR A 55 0.88 16.16 4.29
N THR A 56 0.96 15.29 3.30
CA THR A 56 2.25 14.90 2.68
C THR A 56 2.29 15.20 1.19
N LYS A 57 3.50 15.30 0.63
CA LYS A 57 3.72 15.54 -0.81
C LYS A 57 3.46 14.28 -1.64
N PHE A 58 3.70 13.10 -1.07
CA PHE A 58 3.60 11.83 -1.79
C PHE A 58 2.16 11.34 -1.93
N LYS A 59 1.25 11.74 -1.03
CA LYS A 59 -0.17 11.35 -1.10
C LYS A 59 -1.10 12.29 -0.33
N ALA A 60 -2.30 12.50 -0.86
CA ALA A 60 -3.35 13.30 -0.22
C ALA A 60 -3.84 12.68 1.11
N GLY A 61 -4.48 13.51 1.94
CA GLY A 61 -5.00 13.16 3.27
C GLY A 61 -4.03 13.49 4.42
N THR A 62 -4.48 13.28 5.65
CA THR A 62 -3.68 13.45 6.88
C THR A 62 -2.94 12.16 7.20
N TRP A 63 -1.62 12.26 7.30
CA TRP A 63 -0.72 11.15 7.59
C TRP A 63 -0.04 11.32 8.94
N ALA A 64 0.15 10.20 9.63
CA ALA A 64 1.01 10.09 10.78
C ALA A 64 2.36 9.50 10.36
N GLY A 65 3.45 10.20 10.68
CA GLY A 65 4.81 9.68 10.60
C GLY A 65 5.19 9.11 11.95
N ILE A 66 5.54 7.83 12.00
CA ILE A 66 5.80 7.06 13.21
C ILE A 66 7.25 6.57 13.18
N GLU A 67 7.98 6.84 14.26
CA GLU A 67 9.27 6.21 14.53
C GLU A 67 9.02 4.91 15.27
N LEU A 68 9.37 3.78 14.67
CA LEU A 68 9.24 2.46 15.29
C LEU A 68 10.32 2.25 16.36
N ASP A 69 9.99 1.51 17.43
CA ASP A 69 10.94 1.22 18.50
C ASP A 69 12.12 0.35 18.02
N SER A 70 11.86 -0.56 17.09
CA SER A 70 12.86 -1.46 16.52
C SER A 70 13.42 -0.89 15.21
N VAL A 71 14.72 -0.67 15.19
CA VAL A 71 15.47 -0.21 14.02
C VAL A 71 15.39 -1.26 12.90
N GLY A 72 15.16 -0.82 11.66
CA GLY A 72 15.17 -1.68 10.47
C GLY A 72 13.81 -2.22 10.02
N LEU A 73 12.73 -2.01 10.79
CA LEU A 73 11.37 -2.46 10.44
C LEU A 73 10.53 -1.40 9.71
N GLY A 74 11.02 -0.17 9.63
CA GLY A 74 10.41 0.93 8.91
C GLY A 74 10.78 0.95 7.43
N LYS A 75 10.14 1.86 6.69
CA LYS A 75 10.35 2.03 5.25
C LYS A 75 11.25 3.22 4.91
N ASN A 76 11.42 4.16 5.83
CA ASN A 76 12.14 5.41 5.62
C ASN A 76 12.92 5.83 6.86
N ASP A 77 13.64 6.94 6.75
CA ASP A 77 14.41 7.61 7.82
C ASP A 77 13.72 8.91 8.30
N GLY A 78 12.41 9.02 8.07
CA GLY A 78 11.61 10.23 8.27
C GLY A 78 11.53 11.16 7.04
N SER A 79 12.10 10.75 5.90
CA SER A 79 11.94 11.42 4.61
C SER A 79 11.29 10.52 3.54
N VAL A 80 10.57 11.13 2.59
CA VAL A 80 9.99 10.45 1.41
C VAL A 80 10.20 11.34 0.20
N ASP A 81 10.75 10.78 -0.88
CA ASP A 81 11.07 11.50 -2.14
C ASP A 81 11.85 12.81 -1.92
N GLY A 82 12.86 12.76 -1.03
CA GLY A 82 13.72 13.89 -0.71
C GLY A 82 13.10 14.96 0.19
N LYS A 83 11.80 14.87 0.52
CA LYS A 83 11.16 15.75 1.51
C LYS A 83 11.22 15.12 2.90
N ARG A 84 11.81 15.84 3.87
CA ARG A 84 11.88 15.42 5.27
C ARG A 84 10.67 15.91 6.06
N TYR A 85 10.12 15.01 6.89
CA TYR A 85 9.00 15.31 7.78
C TYR A 85 9.39 15.12 9.25
N PHE A 86 10.22 14.13 9.55
CA PHE A 86 10.82 13.91 10.86
C PHE A 86 12.23 13.29 10.70
N ILE A 87 12.92 13.06 11.82
CA ILE A 87 14.25 12.43 11.85
C ILE A 87 14.15 11.15 12.67
N CYS A 88 14.60 10.04 12.11
CA CYS A 88 14.81 8.79 12.82
C CYS A 88 15.93 7.99 12.13
N PRO A 89 16.41 6.88 12.72
CA PRO A 89 17.39 6.03 12.07
C PRO A 89 16.91 5.48 10.71
N PRO A 90 17.83 5.05 9.82
CA PRO A 90 17.47 4.48 8.54
C PRO A 90 16.56 3.25 8.69
N LYS A 91 15.53 3.17 7.83
CA LYS A 91 14.53 2.08 7.85
C LYS A 91 13.84 1.93 9.21
N THR A 92 13.49 3.04 9.85
CA THR A 92 12.79 3.04 11.15
C THR A 92 11.49 3.84 11.10
N GLY A 93 11.38 4.79 10.18
CA GLY A 93 10.20 5.59 9.97
C GLY A 93 9.14 4.85 9.15
N LEU A 94 7.87 5.07 9.49
CA LEU A 94 6.71 4.56 8.78
C LEU A 94 5.66 5.65 8.64
N PHE A 95 5.05 5.77 7.45
CA PHE A 95 3.90 6.64 7.22
C PHE A 95 2.63 5.80 7.10
N ILE A 96 1.60 6.21 7.83
CA ILE A 96 0.26 5.62 7.76
C ILE A 96 -0.79 6.73 7.79
N LEU A 97 -1.96 6.50 7.20
CA LEU A 97 -3.10 7.41 7.34
C LEU A 97 -3.43 7.57 8.82
N ALA A 98 -3.55 8.81 9.30
CA ALA A 98 -3.72 9.12 10.71
C ALA A 98 -4.94 8.42 11.32
N ILE A 99 -6.04 8.30 10.56
CA ILE A 99 -7.27 7.57 10.95
C ILE A 99 -7.06 6.07 11.22
N LYS A 100 -5.95 5.47 10.76
CA LYS A 100 -5.64 4.04 10.95
C LYS A 100 -4.70 3.79 12.12
N VAL A 101 -4.29 4.84 12.84
CA VAL A 101 -3.39 4.72 13.98
C VAL A 101 -4.19 4.41 15.22
N ILE A 102 -3.81 3.35 15.93
CA ILE A 102 -4.43 2.98 17.20
C ILE A 102 -3.54 3.50 18.33
N LYS A 103 -4.06 4.44 19.12
CA LYS A 103 -3.36 4.95 20.31
C LYS A 103 -3.26 3.85 21.36
N GLN A 104 -2.03 3.57 21.80
CA GLN A 104 -1.81 2.68 22.92
C GLN A 104 -2.09 3.49 24.19
N GLN A 105 -3.22 3.20 24.84
CA GLN A 105 -3.49 3.78 26.16
C GLN A 105 -2.40 3.32 27.11
N GLN A 106 -1.56 4.25 27.54
CA GLN A 106 -0.66 4.01 28.65
C GLN A 106 -1.57 3.86 29.87
N HIS A 107 -1.84 2.62 30.29
CA HIS A 107 -2.18 2.39 31.68
C HIS A 107 -1.03 2.99 32.47
N LEU A 108 -1.29 4.11 33.15
CA LEU A 108 -0.39 4.63 34.17
C LEU A 108 -0.16 3.48 35.14
N ASN A 109 1.00 2.84 35.04
CA ASN A 109 1.50 1.97 36.07
C ASN A 109 1.77 2.85 37.29
N LEU A 110 0.72 3.08 38.09
CA LEU A 110 0.81 3.57 39.46
C LEU A 110 1.43 2.52 40.41
N PHE A 111 1.95 1.41 39.88
CA PHE A 111 2.77 0.47 40.61
C PHE A 111 4.23 0.91 40.67
N ASN A 112 4.48 1.99 41.40
CA ASN A 112 5.73 2.22 42.11
C ASN A 112 5.40 3.00 43.39
N ARG A 113 4.81 2.28 44.35
CA ARG A 113 4.79 2.68 45.76
C ARG A 113 5.97 2.00 46.45
N PRO A 114 6.75 2.69 47.30
CA PRO A 114 7.93 2.11 47.93
C PRO A 114 7.55 0.89 48.78
N SER A 115 8.30 -0.20 48.60
CA SER A 115 8.22 -1.38 49.45
C SER A 115 8.63 -1.04 50.88
N THR A 116 7.73 -1.26 51.83
CA THR A 116 8.06 -1.43 53.25
C THR A 116 7.54 -2.78 53.75
N PRO A 117 8.21 -3.39 54.75
CA PRO A 117 8.31 -4.83 54.86
C PRO A 117 7.10 -5.51 55.50
N HIS A 118 7.00 -6.79 55.16
CA HIS A 118 6.02 -7.77 55.56
C HIS A 118 6.05 -8.03 57.08
N HIS A 119 4.92 -7.79 57.77
CA HIS A 119 4.53 -8.48 59.01
C HIS A 119 3.08 -8.91 58.88
N GLN A 120 2.85 -10.22 58.85
CA GLN A 120 1.54 -10.84 59.03
C GLN A 120 1.11 -10.74 60.50
N PRO A 121 -0.20 -10.86 60.76
CA PRO A 121 -0.57 -11.99 61.58
C PRO A 121 -1.70 -12.83 60.96
N ASN A 122 -1.48 -14.14 61.04
CA ASN A 122 -2.49 -15.20 61.07
C ASN A 122 -3.61 -14.88 62.09
N LEU A 123 -4.87 -15.25 61.84
CA LEU A 123 -5.44 -16.51 62.35
C LEU A 123 -7.01 -16.59 62.25
N TYR A 124 -7.52 -17.66 61.63
CA TYR A 124 -8.59 -18.60 62.07
C TYR A 124 -10.04 -18.14 62.36
N HIS A 125 -10.97 -18.83 61.68
CA HIS A 125 -12.15 -19.55 62.22
C HIS A 125 -12.82 -19.03 63.50
N HIS A 126 -14.06 -18.54 63.39
CA HIS A 126 -14.98 -18.45 64.54
C HIS A 126 -16.32 -19.14 64.28
N LYS A 127 -16.59 -20.14 65.13
CA LYS A 127 -17.86 -20.83 65.35
C LYS A 127 -18.86 -19.91 66.07
N SER A 128 -20.14 -20.17 65.79
CA SER A 128 -21.33 -20.12 66.66
C SER A 128 -21.11 -19.63 68.10
N LYS A 129 -21.81 -18.55 68.46
CA LYS A 129 -22.27 -18.28 69.84
C LYS A 129 -23.70 -17.71 69.82
N ASN A 130 -24.46 -18.25 70.75
CA ASN A 130 -25.88 -18.09 71.08
C ASN A 130 -26.34 -16.64 71.39
N PRO A 131 -27.67 -16.40 71.42
CA PRO A 131 -28.27 -15.10 71.75
C PRO A 131 -28.13 -14.71 73.23
N PRO A 132 -28.33 -13.42 73.58
CA PRO A 132 -28.20 -12.94 74.95
C PRO A 132 -29.39 -13.39 75.82
N SER A 133 -29.08 -14.11 76.91
CA SER A 133 -30.00 -14.40 78.01
C SER A 133 -30.21 -13.16 78.86
N PHE A 134 -31.46 -12.72 79.00
CA PHE A 134 -31.89 -11.81 80.05
C PHE A 134 -32.00 -12.59 81.37
N THR A 135 -31.15 -12.27 82.33
CA THR A 135 -31.27 -12.75 83.71
C THR A 135 -32.35 -11.94 84.42
N ILE A 136 -33.40 -12.64 84.86
CA ILE A 136 -34.41 -12.13 85.78
C ILE A 136 -33.81 -12.20 87.20
N ASP A 137 -33.57 -11.05 87.80
CA ASP A 137 -33.24 -10.95 89.22
C ASP A 137 -34.46 -11.34 90.07
N ALA A 138 -34.29 -12.38 90.88
CA ALA A 138 -35.24 -12.76 91.92
C ALA A 138 -34.93 -12.00 93.23
N PRO A 139 -35.93 -11.57 94.01
CA PRO A 139 -35.73 -10.82 95.25
C PRO A 139 -35.28 -11.74 96.42
N PRO A 140 -34.68 -11.17 97.49
CA PRO A 140 -34.06 -11.93 98.58
C PRO A 140 -35.07 -12.53 99.57
N PRO A 141 -34.69 -13.57 100.34
CA PRO A 141 -35.57 -14.19 101.34
C PRO A 141 -35.57 -13.42 102.69
N LEU A 142 -36.75 -13.35 103.32
CA LEU A 142 -36.92 -12.88 104.70
C LEU A 142 -36.65 -14.00 105.73
N PRO A 143 -36.33 -13.65 106.99
CA PRO A 143 -35.78 -14.58 107.97
C PRO A 143 -36.82 -15.49 108.63
N THR A 144 -36.33 -16.67 109.01
CA THR A 144 -36.93 -17.73 109.81
C THR A 144 -37.35 -17.25 111.21
N LYS A 145 -38.59 -17.56 111.60
CA LYS A 145 -38.99 -17.71 113.01
C LYS A 145 -39.50 -19.13 113.24
N THR A 146 -38.70 -19.87 113.99
CA THR A 146 -39.04 -21.08 114.75
C THR A 146 -40.02 -20.74 115.87
N ILE A 147 -41.15 -21.46 115.99
CA ILE A 147 -41.77 -21.79 117.29
C ILE A 147 -42.33 -23.21 117.22
N SER A 148 -41.96 -23.97 118.24
CA SER A 148 -42.24 -25.36 118.55
C SER A 148 -43.70 -25.69 118.89
N SER A 149 -44.00 -26.98 118.78
CA SER A 149 -45.10 -27.71 119.40
C SER A 149 -45.25 -27.45 120.90
N ASN A 150 -46.48 -27.30 121.40
CA ASN A 150 -47.07 -28.24 122.37
C ASN A 150 -48.52 -27.91 122.73
N ASN A 151 -49.30 -28.99 122.82
CA ASN A 151 -50.63 -29.06 123.42
C ASN A 151 -50.56 -28.83 124.94
N ASN A 152 -51.51 -28.08 125.52
CA ASN A 152 -52.53 -28.62 126.43
C ASN A 152 -53.43 -27.56 127.10
N ASN A 153 -54.72 -27.90 127.09
CA ASN A 153 -55.81 -27.62 128.04
C ASN A 153 -56.46 -26.23 128.22
N ASN A 154 -57.71 -26.17 127.76
CA ASN A 154 -58.95 -25.71 128.43
C ASN A 154 -58.81 -24.59 129.48
N SER A 155 -59.51 -23.46 129.37
CA SER A 155 -60.94 -23.34 129.12
C SER A 155 -61.25 -21.91 128.64
N ASN A 156 -61.75 -21.76 127.39
CA ASN A 156 -62.53 -20.63 126.83
C ASN A 156 -62.72 -20.79 125.30
N ASN A 157 -62.91 -22.03 124.84
CA ASN A 157 -62.45 -22.53 123.55
C ASN A 157 -63.50 -22.52 122.41
N SER A 158 -64.50 -21.63 122.41
CA SER A 158 -65.51 -21.60 121.33
C SER A 158 -65.53 -20.27 120.57
N ASN A 159 -65.56 -19.14 121.28
CA ASN A 159 -65.72 -17.82 120.64
C ASN A 159 -64.46 -17.33 119.88
N ASN A 160 -63.26 -17.73 120.31
CA ASN A 160 -61.99 -17.31 119.69
C ASN A 160 -61.66 -18.14 118.43
N LEU A 161 -61.94 -19.46 118.46
CA LEU A 161 -61.82 -20.33 117.29
C LEU A 161 -62.84 -19.95 116.19
N ILE A 162 -64.09 -19.64 116.55
CA ILE A 162 -65.12 -19.19 115.60
C ILE A 162 -64.69 -17.87 114.91
N SER A 163 -64.11 -16.94 115.66
CA SER A 163 -63.63 -15.65 115.11
C SER A 163 -62.44 -15.85 114.17
N ARG A 164 -61.52 -16.77 114.50
CA ARG A 164 -60.39 -17.16 113.67
C ARG A 164 -60.83 -17.87 112.38
N ILE A 165 -61.82 -18.77 112.47
CA ILE A 165 -62.41 -19.48 111.32
C ILE A 165 -63.06 -18.48 110.36
N LYS A 166 -63.87 -17.53 110.87
CA LYS A 166 -64.48 -16.48 110.04
C LYS A 166 -63.44 -15.57 109.36
N ALA A 167 -62.35 -15.24 110.04
CA ALA A 167 -61.27 -14.45 109.46
C ALA A 167 -60.53 -15.23 108.35
N LEU A 168 -60.24 -16.51 108.57
CA LEU A 168 -59.62 -17.39 107.58
C LEU A 168 -60.55 -17.66 106.39
N GLU A 169 -61.86 -17.80 106.60
CA GLU A 169 -62.85 -17.92 105.53
C GLU A 169 -62.89 -16.67 104.66
N LYS A 170 -62.85 -15.48 105.27
CA LYS A 170 -62.78 -14.20 104.55
C LYS A 170 -61.49 -14.08 103.75
N GLU A 171 -60.34 -14.38 104.35
CA GLU A 171 -59.04 -14.37 103.67
C GLU A 171 -58.98 -15.38 102.51
N ASN A 172 -59.59 -16.56 102.69
CA ASN A 172 -59.66 -17.60 101.65
C ASN A 172 -60.58 -17.17 100.49
N ILE A 173 -61.65 -16.41 100.76
CA ILE A 173 -62.49 -15.79 99.72
C ILE A 173 -61.70 -14.71 98.98
N GLU A 174 -61.00 -13.83 99.68
CA GLU A 174 -60.19 -12.76 99.09
C GLU A 174 -59.04 -13.33 98.24
N LEU A 175 -58.37 -14.39 98.70
CA LEU A 175 -57.34 -15.11 97.94
C LEU A 175 -57.91 -15.77 96.67
N LYS A 176 -59.12 -16.35 96.73
CA LYS A 176 -59.81 -16.89 95.55
C LYS A 176 -60.20 -15.80 94.55
N GLN A 177 -60.64 -14.63 95.03
CA GLN A 177 -60.92 -13.48 94.18
C GLN A 177 -59.65 -12.90 93.56
N ALA A 178 -58.55 -12.85 94.31
CA ALA A 178 -57.25 -12.42 93.78
C ALA A 178 -56.69 -13.40 92.75
N ALA A 179 -56.81 -14.71 92.97
CA ALA A 179 -56.40 -15.75 92.02
C ALA A 179 -57.22 -15.70 90.71
N THR A 180 -58.54 -15.51 90.80
CA THR A 180 -59.40 -15.38 89.61
C THR A 180 -59.13 -14.09 88.84
N LEU A 181 -58.87 -12.96 89.52
CA LEU A 181 -58.46 -11.73 88.87
C LEU A 181 -57.08 -11.86 88.20
N MET A 182 -56.14 -12.56 88.84
CA MET A 182 -54.82 -12.81 88.28
C MET A 182 -54.90 -13.70 87.02
N GLU A 183 -55.72 -14.76 87.06
CA GLU A 183 -55.95 -15.62 85.89
C GLU A 183 -56.65 -14.83 84.75
N ARG A 184 -57.58 -13.94 85.09
CA ARG A 184 -58.20 -13.04 84.10
C ARG A 184 -57.17 -12.13 83.44
N LYS A 185 -56.32 -11.45 84.21
CA LYS A 185 -55.24 -10.60 83.68
C LYS A 185 -54.24 -11.40 82.84
N LYS A 186 -53.93 -12.63 83.24
CA LYS A 186 -53.08 -13.53 82.47
C LYS A 186 -53.72 -13.89 81.12
N ASN A 187 -55.02 -14.20 81.10
CA ASN A 187 -55.75 -14.47 79.86
C ASN A 187 -55.82 -13.23 78.95
N GLU A 188 -56.08 -12.06 79.51
CA GLU A 188 -56.05 -10.79 78.76
C GLU A 188 -54.65 -10.52 78.16
N ASN A 189 -53.57 -10.80 78.91
CA ASN A 189 -52.21 -10.70 78.40
C ASN A 189 -51.91 -11.74 77.30
N ILE A 190 -52.41 -12.97 77.45
CA ILE A 190 -52.28 -14.02 76.42
C ILE A 190 -52.97 -13.58 75.13
N GLU A 191 -54.20 -13.06 75.20
CA GLU A 191 -54.92 -12.56 74.03
C GLU A 191 -54.19 -11.41 73.34
N GLN A 192 -53.60 -10.48 74.10
CA GLN A 192 -52.78 -9.40 73.53
C GLN A 192 -51.52 -9.92 72.84
N LEU A 193 -50.84 -10.89 73.45
CA LEU A 193 -49.67 -11.53 72.86
C LEU A 193 -50.04 -12.30 71.59
N GLU A 194 -51.14 -13.04 71.59
CA GLU A 194 -51.64 -13.73 70.40
C GLU A 194 -51.99 -12.75 69.28
N HIS A 195 -52.61 -11.63 69.61
CA HIS A 195 -52.91 -10.58 68.63
C HIS A 195 -51.65 -9.98 68.01
N THR A 196 -50.64 -9.63 68.82
CA THR A 196 -49.37 -9.09 68.32
C THR A 196 -48.60 -10.10 67.48
N ILE A 197 -48.55 -11.38 67.88
CA ILE A 197 -47.98 -12.46 67.07
C ILE A 197 -48.69 -12.57 65.72
N SER A 198 -50.01 -12.49 65.71
CA SER A 198 -50.80 -12.55 64.47
C SER A 198 -50.49 -11.36 63.54
N GLN A 199 -50.37 -10.15 64.08
CA GLN A 199 -49.96 -8.97 63.31
C GLN A 199 -48.55 -9.13 62.73
N ILE A 200 -47.58 -9.58 63.54
CA ILE A 200 -46.19 -9.79 63.10
C ILE A 200 -46.13 -10.87 62.01
N LYS A 201 -46.89 -11.95 62.16
CA LYS A 201 -46.97 -13.02 61.16
C LYS A 201 -47.53 -12.51 59.85
N LYS A 202 -48.60 -11.71 59.89
CA LYS A 202 -49.18 -11.09 58.70
C LYS A 202 -48.18 -10.15 58.02
N ALA A 203 -47.59 -9.21 58.77
CA ALA A 203 -46.60 -8.28 58.23
C ALA A 203 -45.36 -8.98 57.64
N SER A 204 -44.89 -10.05 58.29
CA SER A 204 -43.79 -10.86 57.77
C SER A 204 -44.17 -11.56 56.46
N MET A 205 -45.39 -12.09 56.36
CA MET A 205 -45.85 -12.78 55.15
C MET A 205 -46.04 -11.82 53.98
N ASP A 206 -46.66 -10.65 54.23
CA ASP A 206 -46.80 -9.58 53.23
C ASP A 206 -45.41 -9.10 52.75
N SER A 207 -44.42 -9.03 53.65
CA SER A 207 -43.04 -8.66 53.29
C SER A 207 -42.36 -9.73 52.41
N ILE A 208 -42.59 -11.01 52.67
CA ILE A 208 -42.05 -12.11 51.87
C ILE A 208 -42.66 -12.08 50.46
N GLU A 209 -43.98 -11.89 50.35
CA GLU A 209 -44.69 -11.83 49.07
C GLU A 209 -44.13 -10.71 48.17
N ILE A 210 -43.92 -9.52 48.73
CA ILE A 210 -43.32 -8.39 48.00
C ILE A 210 -41.89 -8.73 47.52
N LEU A 211 -41.08 -9.37 48.36
CA LEU A 211 -39.71 -9.74 47.99
C LEU A 211 -39.69 -10.80 46.88
N GLU A 212 -40.58 -11.79 46.93
CA GLU A 212 -40.72 -12.80 45.89
C GLU A 212 -41.14 -12.18 44.55
N ASP A 213 -42.06 -11.23 44.56
CA ASP A 213 -42.48 -10.52 43.35
C ASP A 213 -41.37 -9.66 42.76
N ILE A 214 -40.61 -8.95 43.60
CA ILE A 214 -39.43 -8.18 43.16
C ILE A 214 -38.40 -9.13 42.52
N HIS A 215 -38.11 -10.27 43.16
CA HIS A 215 -37.18 -11.25 42.61
C HIS A 215 -37.69 -11.85 41.29
N ARG A 216 -38.97 -12.19 41.20
CA ARG A 216 -39.61 -12.70 39.98
C ARG A 216 -39.49 -11.70 38.84
N GLN A 217 -39.80 -10.42 39.09
CA GLN A 217 -39.64 -9.35 38.11
C GLN A 217 -38.18 -9.19 37.69
N LYS A 218 -37.24 -9.27 38.64
CA LYS A 218 -35.81 -9.16 38.32
C LYS A 218 -35.32 -10.31 37.45
N ILE A 219 -35.76 -11.54 37.75
CA ILE A 219 -35.46 -12.72 36.93
C ILE A 219 -36.01 -12.53 35.52
N GLN A 220 -37.29 -12.14 35.38
CA GLN A 220 -37.90 -11.89 34.07
C GLN A 220 -37.16 -10.82 33.27
N GLN A 221 -36.78 -9.72 33.92
CA GLN A 221 -35.99 -8.66 33.28
C GLN A 221 -34.64 -9.18 32.79
N MET A 222 -33.93 -9.97 33.61
CA MET A 222 -32.65 -10.56 33.21
C MET A 222 -32.81 -11.58 32.09
N THR A 223 -33.85 -12.41 32.12
CA THR A 223 -34.14 -13.39 31.05
C THR A 223 -34.41 -12.67 29.73
N ALA A 224 -35.26 -11.64 29.73
CA ALA A 224 -35.54 -10.85 28.52
C ALA A 224 -34.28 -10.18 27.97
N ALA A 225 -33.45 -9.58 28.83
CA ALA A 225 -32.19 -8.98 28.41
C ALA A 225 -31.23 -10.03 27.81
N LEU A 226 -31.19 -11.23 28.38
CA LEU A 226 -30.32 -12.31 27.90
C LEU A 226 -30.80 -12.86 26.54
N ASP A 227 -32.12 -12.94 26.33
CA ASP A 227 -32.70 -13.32 25.03
C ASP A 227 -32.44 -12.27 23.95
N ASP A 228 -32.53 -10.98 24.29
CA ASP A 228 -32.17 -9.89 23.38
C ASP A 228 -30.69 -9.96 22.98
N GLU A 229 -29.79 -10.19 23.93
CA GLU A 229 -28.36 -10.37 23.63
C GLU A 229 -28.10 -11.62 22.79
N ARG A 230 -28.78 -12.74 23.06
CA ARG A 230 -28.69 -13.95 22.21
C ARG A 230 -29.13 -13.68 20.77
N LYS A 231 -30.20 -12.90 20.60
CA LYS A 231 -30.68 -12.50 19.27
C LYS A 231 -29.66 -11.62 18.56
N LYS A 232 -29.09 -10.62 19.23
CA LYS A 232 -28.02 -9.78 18.66
C LYS A 232 -26.81 -10.62 18.22
N VAL A 233 -26.39 -11.57 19.05
CA VAL A 233 -25.28 -12.48 18.71
C VAL A 233 -25.63 -13.32 17.47
N HIS A 234 -26.86 -13.84 17.39
CA HIS A 234 -27.32 -14.58 16.21
C HIS A 234 -27.31 -13.72 14.94
N ASP A 235 -27.84 -12.51 15.00
CA ASP A 235 -27.90 -11.58 13.87
C ASP A 235 -26.49 -11.20 13.39
N LEU A 236 -25.57 -10.89 14.32
CA LEU A 236 -24.16 -10.60 14.01
C LEU A 236 -23.44 -11.81 13.40
N LEU A 237 -23.74 -13.03 13.83
CA LEU A 237 -23.17 -14.25 13.25
C LEU A 237 -23.69 -14.48 11.82
N MET A 238 -24.95 -14.17 11.54
CA MET A 238 -25.48 -14.21 10.18
C MET A 238 -24.78 -13.19 9.30
N GLU A 239 -24.70 -11.94 9.74
CA GLU A 239 -24.01 -10.87 8.99
C GLU A 239 -22.54 -11.23 8.74
N GLN A 240 -21.83 -11.76 9.74
CA GLN A 240 -20.45 -12.23 9.58
C GLN A 240 -20.36 -13.32 8.49
N ASN A 241 -21.28 -14.28 8.47
CA ASN A 241 -21.27 -15.35 7.47
C ASN A 241 -21.59 -14.84 6.06
N ASP A 242 -22.52 -13.90 5.93
CA ASP A 242 -22.87 -13.28 4.66
C ASP A 242 -21.70 -12.45 4.12
N LEU A 243 -21.04 -11.65 4.96
CA LEU A 243 -19.83 -10.92 4.58
C LEU A 243 -18.70 -11.87 4.16
N ARG A 244 -18.50 -12.97 4.91
CA ARG A 244 -17.49 -13.98 4.57
C ARG A 244 -17.78 -14.61 3.21
N LYS A 245 -19.04 -14.95 2.95
CA LYS A 245 -19.48 -15.52 1.66
C LYS A 245 -19.26 -14.53 0.52
N ALA A 246 -19.71 -13.28 0.67
CA ALA A 246 -19.51 -12.23 -0.33
C ALA A 246 -18.01 -11.97 -0.59
N GLY A 247 -17.18 -12.04 0.45
CA GLY A 247 -15.72 -11.94 0.32
C GLY A 247 -15.12 -13.07 -0.52
N LEU A 248 -15.57 -14.31 -0.33
CA LEU A 248 -15.12 -15.46 -1.11
C LEU A 248 -15.54 -15.37 -2.59
N GLU A 249 -16.80 -15.00 -2.84
CA GLU A 249 -17.31 -14.81 -4.21
C GLU A 249 -16.56 -13.69 -4.96
N ALA A 250 -16.21 -12.61 -4.25
CA ALA A 250 -15.39 -11.54 -4.82
C ALA A 250 -13.98 -12.02 -5.18
N ILE A 251 -13.33 -12.81 -4.30
CA ILE A 251 -12.01 -13.39 -4.56
C ILE A 251 -12.06 -14.29 -5.80
N GLU A 252 -13.03 -15.20 -5.88
CA GLU A 252 -13.19 -16.11 -7.01
C GLU A 252 -13.39 -15.34 -8.34
N SER A 253 -14.20 -14.27 -8.32
CA SER A 253 -14.38 -13.40 -9.48
C SER A 253 -13.08 -12.71 -9.91
N TYR A 254 -12.28 -12.22 -8.95
CA TYR A 254 -10.99 -11.60 -9.26
C TYR A 254 -9.98 -12.60 -9.81
N GLU A 255 -9.90 -13.79 -9.22
CA GLU A 255 -9.02 -14.87 -9.70
C GLU A 255 -9.37 -15.30 -11.12
N SER A 256 -10.67 -15.45 -11.44
CA SER A 256 -11.13 -15.74 -12.79
C SER A 256 -10.74 -14.66 -13.80
N THR A 257 -10.88 -13.39 -13.41
CA THR A 257 -10.50 -12.25 -14.26
C THR A 257 -8.99 -12.20 -14.50
N LEU A 258 -8.19 -12.41 -13.45
CA LEU A 258 -6.73 -12.46 -13.55
C LEU A 258 -6.26 -13.59 -14.45
N SER A 259 -6.81 -14.80 -14.29
CA SER A 259 -6.54 -15.95 -15.15
C SER A 259 -6.86 -15.65 -16.62
N GLY A 260 -8.00 -14.98 -16.89
CA GLY A 260 -8.37 -14.52 -18.21
C GLY A 260 -7.36 -13.53 -18.82
N LEU A 261 -6.91 -12.54 -18.04
CA LEU A 261 -5.91 -11.57 -18.47
C LEU A 261 -4.55 -12.21 -18.73
N GLU A 262 -4.10 -13.14 -17.89
CA GLU A 262 -2.85 -13.88 -18.09
C GLU A 262 -2.88 -14.70 -19.37
N LYS A 263 -3.99 -15.41 -19.62
CA LYS A 263 -4.19 -16.17 -20.85
C LYS A 263 -4.18 -15.27 -22.09
N ASN A 264 -4.83 -14.10 -22.02
CA ASN A 264 -4.83 -13.12 -23.12
C ASN A 264 -3.44 -12.53 -23.36
N LYS A 265 -2.70 -12.22 -22.29
CA LYS A 265 -1.32 -11.72 -22.36
C LYS A 265 -0.39 -12.78 -22.97
N LEU A 266 -0.53 -14.04 -22.59
CA LEU A 266 0.26 -15.14 -23.14
C LEU A 266 -0.02 -15.33 -24.62
N LYS A 267 -1.30 -15.36 -25.03
CA LYS A 267 -1.68 -15.43 -26.45
C LYS A 267 -1.10 -14.25 -27.25
N SER A 268 -1.24 -13.04 -26.73
CA SER A 268 -0.69 -11.84 -27.38
C SER A 268 0.83 -11.95 -27.53
N ARG A 269 1.53 -12.42 -26.49
CA ARG A 269 2.98 -12.63 -26.55
C ARG A 269 3.35 -13.66 -27.62
N GLN A 270 2.65 -14.80 -27.67
CA GLN A 270 2.87 -15.82 -28.70
C GLN A 270 2.66 -15.28 -30.12
N THR A 271 1.63 -14.46 -30.34
CA THR A 271 1.41 -13.83 -31.64
C THR A 271 2.51 -12.85 -32.01
N TRP A 272 2.97 -12.02 -31.05
CA TRP A 272 4.07 -11.09 -31.29
C TRP A 272 5.40 -11.80 -31.54
N ASP A 273 5.67 -12.90 -30.84
CA ASP A 273 6.89 -13.70 -31.04
C ASP A 273 6.88 -14.39 -32.41
N LEU A 274 5.72 -14.91 -32.84
CA LEU A 274 5.57 -15.50 -34.18
C LEU A 274 5.74 -14.46 -35.29
N GLU A 275 5.13 -13.29 -35.13
CA GLU A 275 5.25 -12.21 -36.11
C GLU A 275 6.68 -11.67 -36.20
N ARG A 276 7.34 -11.49 -35.05
CA ARG A 276 8.76 -11.11 -35.01
C ARG A 276 9.63 -12.14 -35.73
N LYS A 277 9.36 -13.44 -35.55
CA LYS A 277 10.12 -14.49 -36.23
C LYS A 277 9.92 -14.42 -37.75
N LYS A 278 8.69 -14.23 -38.23
CA LYS A 278 8.42 -14.05 -39.67
C LYS A 278 9.17 -12.86 -40.24
N MET A 279 9.11 -11.71 -39.57
CA MET A 279 9.83 -10.51 -40.00
C MET A 279 11.34 -10.73 -40.05
N GLN A 280 11.90 -11.47 -39.09
CA GLN A 280 13.31 -11.84 -39.09
C GLN A 280 13.66 -12.77 -40.25
N ASP A 281 12.85 -13.80 -40.49
CA ASP A 281 13.05 -14.76 -41.59
C ASP A 281 12.98 -14.04 -42.96
N GLU A 282 12.05 -13.08 -43.12
CA GLU A 282 11.94 -12.23 -44.32
C GLU A 282 13.15 -11.30 -44.49
N GLN A 283 13.60 -10.67 -43.40
CA GLN A 283 14.80 -9.83 -43.43
C GLN A 283 16.03 -10.65 -43.81
N ASP A 284 16.22 -11.83 -43.23
CA ASP A 284 17.34 -12.72 -43.54
C ASP A 284 17.30 -13.22 -44.99
N ALA A 285 16.10 -13.52 -45.51
CA ALA A 285 15.92 -13.90 -46.91
C ALA A 285 16.26 -12.75 -47.87
N MET A 286 15.82 -11.54 -47.56
CA MET A 286 16.14 -10.33 -48.33
C MET A 286 17.64 -10.07 -48.31
N MET A 287 18.28 -10.14 -47.15
CA MET A 287 19.72 -9.97 -47.02
C MET A 287 20.49 -11.00 -47.85
N LYS A 288 20.08 -12.28 -47.83
CA LYS A 288 20.71 -13.32 -48.66
C LYS A 288 20.56 -13.02 -50.16
N SER A 289 19.39 -12.58 -50.60
CA SER A 289 19.16 -12.20 -51.99
C SER A 289 20.05 -11.03 -52.42
N HIS A 290 20.15 -9.99 -51.60
CA HIS A 290 21.04 -8.87 -51.85
C HIS A 290 22.51 -9.28 -51.90
N HIS A 291 22.97 -10.12 -50.95
CA HIS A 291 24.34 -10.64 -50.99
C HIS A 291 24.63 -11.43 -52.27
N GLN A 292 23.67 -12.23 -52.75
CA GLN A 292 23.81 -12.96 -54.01
C GLN A 292 23.92 -12.01 -55.21
N GLN A 293 23.08 -10.97 -55.27
CA GLN A 293 23.14 -9.96 -56.33
C GLN A 293 24.48 -9.22 -56.33
N VAL A 294 24.95 -8.79 -55.16
CA VAL A 294 26.27 -8.16 -55.01
C VAL A 294 27.38 -9.11 -55.47
N GLY A 295 27.30 -10.39 -55.13
CA GLY A 295 28.26 -11.39 -55.59
C GLY A 295 28.30 -11.54 -57.11
N LEU A 296 27.14 -11.54 -57.78
CA LEU A 296 27.07 -11.58 -59.24
C LEU A 296 27.65 -10.31 -59.88
N LEU A 297 27.34 -9.14 -59.33
CA LEU A 297 27.89 -7.87 -59.82
C LEU A 297 29.40 -7.80 -59.67
N LEU A 298 29.95 -8.32 -58.56
CA LEU A 298 31.40 -8.41 -58.37
C LEU A 298 32.04 -9.33 -59.42
N GLN A 299 31.42 -10.47 -59.71
CA GLN A 299 31.89 -11.36 -60.78
C GLN A 299 31.85 -10.67 -62.15
N ASP A 300 30.78 -9.93 -62.45
CA ASP A 300 30.69 -9.17 -63.69
C ASP A 300 31.80 -8.10 -63.77
N ILE A 301 32.10 -7.39 -62.68
CA ILE A 301 33.21 -6.43 -62.61
C ILE A 301 34.54 -7.14 -62.92
N ASP A 302 34.85 -8.26 -62.27
CA ASP A 302 36.09 -9.01 -62.51
C ASP A 302 36.22 -9.42 -63.99
N THR A 303 35.12 -9.87 -64.61
CA THR A 303 35.14 -10.23 -66.03
C THR A 303 35.40 -9.03 -66.94
N LEU A 304 34.81 -7.87 -66.62
CA LEU A 304 35.02 -6.62 -67.35
C LEU A 304 36.46 -6.14 -67.21
N GLU A 305 37.07 -6.25 -66.04
CA GLU A 305 38.48 -5.91 -65.82
C GLU A 305 39.41 -6.76 -66.71
N VAL A 306 39.16 -8.07 -66.82
CA VAL A 306 39.94 -8.95 -67.71
C VAL A 306 39.80 -8.56 -69.17
N VAL A 307 38.57 -8.27 -69.62
CA VAL A 307 38.31 -7.85 -71.02
C VAL A 307 38.97 -6.50 -71.31
N LEU A 308 38.90 -5.55 -70.37
CA LEU A 308 39.56 -4.25 -70.50
C LEU A 308 41.08 -4.41 -70.58
N GLN A 309 41.66 -5.26 -69.73
CA GLN A 309 43.10 -5.51 -69.73
C GLN A 309 43.57 -6.14 -71.05
N ASP A 310 42.82 -7.11 -71.59
CA ASP A 310 43.12 -7.73 -72.90
C ASP A 310 43.05 -6.69 -74.04
N LYS A 311 42.02 -5.83 -74.03
CA LYS A 311 41.89 -4.77 -75.03
C LYS A 311 43.04 -3.76 -74.95
N MET A 312 43.42 -3.35 -73.74
CA MET A 312 44.55 -2.45 -73.52
C MET A 312 45.86 -3.07 -74.02
N ASN A 313 46.11 -4.36 -73.75
CA ASN A 313 47.29 -5.05 -74.26
C ASN A 313 47.34 -5.08 -75.80
N LYS A 314 46.21 -5.33 -76.46
CA LYS A 314 46.11 -5.29 -77.93
C LYS A 314 46.36 -3.90 -78.51
N GLU A 315 45.90 -2.84 -77.85
CA GLU A 315 46.19 -1.46 -78.25
C GLU A 315 47.68 -1.14 -78.11
N ILE A 316 48.32 -1.59 -77.04
CA ILE A 316 49.77 -1.47 -76.85
C ILE A 316 50.53 -2.17 -77.99
N ASP A 317 50.16 -3.42 -78.33
CA ASP A 317 50.77 -4.19 -79.42
C ASP A 317 50.61 -3.49 -80.79
N LEU A 318 49.44 -2.88 -81.02
CA LEU A 318 49.16 -2.11 -82.24
C LEU A 318 50.03 -0.86 -82.31
N ILE A 319 50.12 -0.11 -81.21
CA ILE A 319 50.99 1.09 -81.11
C ILE A 319 52.44 0.71 -81.42
N ASP A 320 52.95 -0.39 -80.85
CA ASP A 320 54.32 -0.82 -81.08
C ASP A 320 54.55 -1.33 -82.51
N SER A 321 53.54 -1.94 -83.13
CA SER A 321 53.59 -2.32 -84.55
C SER A 321 53.63 -1.10 -85.47
N LEU A 322 52.79 -0.09 -85.21
CA LEU A 322 52.80 1.18 -85.95
C LEU A 322 54.13 1.92 -85.78
N LYS A 323 54.72 1.93 -84.58
CA LYS A 323 56.07 2.50 -84.36
C LYS A 323 57.12 1.81 -85.23
N ARG A 324 57.13 0.47 -85.29
CA ARG A 324 58.06 -0.29 -86.14
C ARG A 324 57.88 0.02 -87.62
N GLU A 325 56.63 0.09 -88.08
CA GLU A 325 56.34 0.41 -89.48
C GLU A 325 56.74 1.85 -89.84
N ARG A 326 56.51 2.81 -88.94
CA ARG A 326 56.98 4.20 -89.10
C ARG A 326 58.51 4.27 -89.19
N GLN A 327 59.23 3.51 -88.36
CA GLN A 327 60.70 3.42 -88.44
C GLN A 327 61.15 2.84 -89.79
N ASN A 328 60.50 1.77 -90.27
CA ASN A 328 60.82 1.17 -91.57
C ASN A 328 60.55 2.14 -92.72
N ASN A 329 59.40 2.82 -92.73
CA ASN A 329 59.08 3.85 -93.72
C ASN A 329 60.08 5.01 -93.71
N SER A 330 60.58 5.40 -92.53
CA SER A 330 61.65 6.40 -92.41
C SER A 330 62.96 5.93 -93.06
N LEU A 331 63.34 4.66 -92.86
CA LEU A 331 64.51 4.06 -93.50
C LEU A 331 64.36 4.03 -95.03
N LEU A 332 63.24 3.49 -95.53
CA LEU A 332 62.94 3.45 -96.96
C LEU A 332 62.91 4.86 -97.60
N THR A 333 62.36 5.84 -96.89
CA THR A 333 62.36 7.24 -97.35
C THR A 333 63.79 7.79 -97.47
N THR A 334 64.67 7.42 -96.53
CA THR A 334 66.09 7.80 -96.54
C THR A 334 66.83 7.12 -97.70
N GLU A 335 66.60 5.82 -97.92
CA GLU A 335 67.15 5.08 -99.06
C GLU A 335 66.68 5.65 -100.40
N LEU A 336 65.37 5.94 -100.56
CA LEU A 336 64.84 6.59 -101.76
C LEU A 336 65.46 7.95 -102.02
N LYS A 337 65.69 8.77 -100.98
CA LYS A 337 66.44 10.03 -101.10
C LYS A 337 67.87 9.78 -101.60
N GLY A 338 68.53 8.74 -101.09
CA GLY A 338 69.86 8.31 -101.53
C GLY A 338 69.91 7.85 -102.99
N ILE A 339 68.97 7.00 -103.41
CA ILE A 339 68.85 6.53 -104.80
C ILE A 339 68.54 7.71 -105.74
N LYS A 340 67.64 8.62 -105.34
CA LYS A 340 67.35 9.84 -106.11
C LYS A 340 68.58 10.73 -106.26
N PHE A 341 69.43 10.81 -105.23
CA PHE A 341 70.71 11.50 -105.32
C PHE A 341 71.66 10.79 -106.28
N GLN A 342 71.76 9.45 -106.23
CA GLN A 342 72.57 8.66 -107.17
C GLN A 342 72.07 8.78 -108.62
N MET A 343 70.76 8.73 -108.87
CA MET A 343 70.15 8.93 -110.20
C MET A 343 70.43 10.33 -110.75
N LYS A 344 70.39 11.38 -109.91
CA LYS A 344 70.79 12.73 -110.33
C LYS A 344 72.26 12.80 -110.71
N SER A 345 73.12 12.04 -110.02
CA SER A 345 74.56 11.97 -110.30
C SER A 345 74.91 11.15 -111.55
N THR A 346 74.14 10.08 -111.86
CA THR A 346 74.34 9.27 -113.08
C THR A 346 73.73 9.91 -114.33
N ASN A 347 72.73 10.77 -114.20
CA ASN A 347 72.14 11.53 -115.32
C ASN A 347 72.98 12.76 -115.75
N ILE A 348 74.22 12.88 -115.27
CA ILE A 348 75.19 13.90 -115.71
C ILE A 348 76.01 13.43 -116.93
N PHE A 349 75.80 12.19 -117.43
CA PHE A 349 76.52 11.67 -118.61
C PHE A 349 75.68 11.32 -119.85
N ALA A 350 74.38 11.62 -119.86
CA ALA A 350 73.58 11.56 -121.09
C ALA A 350 72.70 12.80 -121.18
N GLY A 351 73.03 13.68 -122.12
CA GLY A 351 72.27 14.89 -122.40
C GLY A 351 70.92 14.62 -123.05
N ASN A 352 70.23 15.75 -123.23
CA ASN A 352 68.98 16.01 -123.95
C ASN A 352 67.67 15.84 -123.19
N ASP A 353 67.03 17.00 -123.01
CA ASP A 353 65.63 17.28 -123.35
C ASP A 353 64.94 16.16 -124.15
N ILE A 354 63.79 15.70 -123.67
CA ILE A 354 62.52 15.56 -124.42
C ILE A 354 61.37 15.57 -123.39
N SER A 355 60.67 16.69 -123.34
CA SER A 355 59.22 16.83 -123.55
C SER A 355 58.26 15.74 -123.04
N ASN A 356 57.26 16.23 -122.31
CA ASN A 356 55.88 15.75 -122.18
C ASN A 356 55.69 14.43 -121.41
N ARG A 357 54.64 14.24 -120.60
CA ARG A 357 53.41 14.94 -120.21
C ARG A 357 52.69 13.83 -119.43
N TRP A 358 52.00 14.11 -118.34
CA TRP A 358 50.69 13.54 -117.97
C TRP A 358 50.15 14.37 -116.81
N SER A 359 49.04 15.06 -117.10
CA SER A 359 48.28 15.88 -116.17
C SER A 359 47.25 15.02 -115.44
N PHE A 360 47.19 15.12 -114.12
CA PHE A 360 45.95 15.05 -113.31
C PHE A 360 46.39 15.39 -111.87
N ARG A 361 46.02 16.56 -111.31
CA ARG A 361 44.80 16.81 -110.50
C ARG A 361 44.86 15.98 -109.21
N ASP A 362 44.67 16.48 -108.00
CA ASP A 362 44.04 17.69 -107.48
C ASP A 362 44.50 17.82 -106.01
N LYS A 363 44.51 19.06 -105.52
CA LYS A 363 44.05 19.46 -104.18
C LYS A 363 44.81 19.08 -102.90
N LEU A 364 45.08 20.16 -102.18
CA LEU A 364 45.03 20.35 -100.73
C LEU A 364 46.08 19.60 -99.91
N ASP A 365 47.05 20.33 -99.39
CA ASP A 365 46.95 20.70 -97.97
C ASP A 365 47.79 21.95 -97.69
N THR A 366 47.07 23.02 -97.37
CA THR A 366 47.57 24.21 -96.71
C THR A 366 47.81 23.92 -95.23
N PRO A 367 48.82 24.55 -94.61
CA PRO A 367 49.26 24.24 -93.26
C PRO A 367 48.36 24.92 -92.21
N ILE A 368 48.12 24.24 -91.09
CA ILE A 368 47.45 24.80 -89.90
C ILE A 368 48.33 24.49 -88.67
N PRO A 369 48.46 25.45 -87.74
CA PRO A 369 49.62 25.67 -86.89
C PRO A 369 49.52 25.04 -85.50
N GLU A 370 50.65 25.11 -84.78
CA GLU A 370 50.76 25.01 -83.33
C GLU A 370 49.79 26.02 -82.68
N GLU A 371 48.96 25.54 -81.75
CA GLU A 371 48.22 26.38 -80.80
C GLU A 371 48.62 25.96 -79.40
N ASP A 372 48.91 27.01 -78.63
CA ASP A 372 49.64 27.04 -77.39
C ASP A 372 48.82 26.57 -76.19
N GLU A 373 49.56 26.19 -75.16
CA GLU A 373 49.07 26.07 -73.79
C GLU A 373 48.63 27.47 -73.31
N GLU A 374 47.33 27.67 -73.11
CA GLU A 374 46.80 28.79 -72.32
C GLU A 374 46.04 28.24 -71.09
N GLU A 375 46.55 28.66 -69.94
CA GLU A 375 46.00 28.55 -68.59
C GLU A 375 44.79 29.48 -68.41
N GLU A 376 43.84 29.14 -67.52
CA GLU A 376 42.99 30.06 -66.73
C GLU A 376 42.18 29.17 -65.75
N GLU A 377 42.60 29.07 -64.48
CA GLU A 377 42.25 29.92 -63.33
C GLU A 377 40.79 29.78 -62.82
N GLU A 378 40.72 29.28 -61.58
CA GLU A 378 39.82 29.63 -60.46
C GLU A 378 38.35 30.06 -60.71
N GLU A 379 37.41 29.29 -60.17
CA GLU A 379 36.13 29.76 -59.57
C GLU A 379 35.68 28.70 -58.55
N GLU A 380 35.93 28.93 -57.25
CA GLU A 380 35.08 29.62 -56.28
C GLU A 380 34.18 28.68 -55.45
N ASP A 381 34.47 28.72 -54.15
CA ASP A 381 33.72 28.15 -53.05
C ASP A 381 32.24 28.54 -53.07
N LEU A 382 31.35 27.58 -53.32
CA LEU A 382 29.96 27.65 -52.90
C LEU A 382 29.47 26.24 -52.56
N PHE A 383 29.58 25.84 -51.30
CA PHE A 383 28.41 25.37 -50.54
C PHE A 383 28.66 25.53 -49.03
N ASP A 384 27.97 26.55 -48.53
CA ASP A 384 27.77 26.96 -47.15
C ASP A 384 27.25 25.84 -46.24
N ASP A 385 27.83 25.79 -45.04
CA ASP A 385 27.20 25.61 -43.74
C ASP A 385 26.21 24.45 -43.44
N ASN A 386 26.67 23.62 -42.50
CA ASN A 386 25.93 23.30 -41.28
C ASN A 386 24.90 22.15 -41.31
N ILE A 387 25.35 20.93 -41.59
CA ILE A 387 24.69 19.75 -40.99
C ILE A 387 25.22 19.57 -39.57
N MET A 388 24.58 20.29 -38.64
CA MET A 388 24.62 20.04 -37.21
C MET A 388 24.46 18.54 -36.93
N SER A 389 25.56 17.83 -36.67
CA SER A 389 25.51 16.44 -36.22
C SER A 389 24.86 16.41 -34.83
N ILE A 390 23.62 15.93 -34.80
CA ILE A 390 22.87 15.65 -33.58
C ILE A 390 23.32 14.26 -33.12
N CYS A 391 23.82 14.16 -31.90
CA CYS A 391 24.19 12.87 -31.33
C CYS A 391 22.93 12.00 -31.17
N ALA A 392 22.88 10.85 -31.85
CA ALA A 392 21.72 9.94 -31.85
C ALA A 392 21.36 9.33 -30.48
N LEU A 393 22.20 9.53 -29.45
CA LEU A 393 21.98 9.02 -28.09
C LEU A 393 21.43 10.06 -27.11
N CYS A 394 21.79 11.33 -27.28
CA CYS A 394 21.42 12.39 -26.34
C CYS A 394 20.72 13.58 -26.99
N GLU A 395 20.58 13.56 -28.31
CA GLU A 395 19.91 14.57 -29.14
C GLU A 395 20.49 16.00 -29.02
N GLN A 396 21.71 16.13 -28.48
CA GLN A 396 22.43 17.39 -28.41
C GLN A 396 23.33 17.59 -29.64
N LYS A 397 23.45 18.84 -30.06
CA LYS A 397 24.22 19.28 -31.22
C LYS A 397 25.72 19.44 -30.87
N GLY A 398 26.60 19.13 -31.81
CA GLY A 398 28.02 19.51 -31.75
C GLY A 398 29.02 18.45 -31.24
N HIS A 399 28.63 17.18 -31.14
CA HIS A 399 29.57 16.09 -30.85
C HIS A 399 29.15 14.73 -31.44
N HIS A 400 30.12 13.86 -31.75
CA HIS A 400 29.89 12.52 -32.29
C HIS A 400 29.73 11.46 -31.19
N LEU A 401 29.22 10.27 -31.53
CA LEU A 401 28.85 9.20 -30.61
C LEU A 401 29.94 8.85 -29.57
N ILE A 402 31.20 8.85 -30.00
CA ILE A 402 32.37 8.43 -29.20
C ILE A 402 32.63 9.40 -28.03
N HIS A 403 32.26 10.67 -28.17
CA HIS A 403 32.47 11.70 -27.15
C HIS A 403 31.20 12.01 -26.34
N CYS A 404 30.16 11.18 -26.45
CA CYS A 404 28.91 11.39 -25.74
C CYS A 404 29.04 11.08 -24.24
N HIS A 405 28.63 12.02 -23.39
CA HIS A 405 28.74 11.90 -21.93
C HIS A 405 27.99 10.67 -21.36
N ILE A 406 26.95 10.21 -22.05
CA ILE A 406 26.16 9.00 -21.72
C ILE A 406 27.02 7.73 -21.80
N LEU A 407 27.88 7.61 -22.83
CA LEU A 407 28.77 6.45 -23.00
C LEU A 407 29.93 6.45 -22.01
N THR A 408 30.49 7.62 -21.70
CA THR A 408 31.54 7.74 -20.65
C THR A 408 31.02 7.37 -19.26
N ASN A 409 29.75 7.64 -18.94
CA ASN A 409 29.16 7.23 -17.65
C ASN A 409 28.78 5.74 -17.61
N GLN A 410 28.42 5.13 -18.74
CA GLN A 410 28.15 3.68 -18.80
C GLN A 410 29.44 2.86 -18.63
N GLN A 411 30.57 3.30 -19.19
CA GLN A 411 31.87 2.64 -18.97
C GLN A 411 32.36 2.76 -17.51
N GLN A 412 32.08 3.89 -16.84
CA GLN A 412 32.40 4.03 -15.40
C GLN A 412 31.54 3.16 -14.48
N ARG A 413 30.28 2.85 -14.85
CA ARG A 413 29.41 1.95 -14.07
C ARG A 413 29.75 0.47 -14.23
N GLN A 414 30.44 0.07 -15.29
CA GLN A 414 30.88 -1.32 -15.48
C GLN A 414 32.20 -1.65 -14.76
N HIS A 415 32.89 -0.65 -14.19
CA HIS A 415 34.12 -0.82 -13.41
C HIS A 415 33.92 -0.74 -11.89
N ILE A 416 32.66 -0.66 -11.41
CA ILE A 416 32.33 -0.76 -9.99
C ILE A 416 31.37 -1.93 -9.79
N VAL A 417 31.93 -3.14 -9.81
CA VAL A 417 31.39 -4.35 -9.15
C VAL A 417 32.55 -5.06 -8.49
#